data_AF-A0A227JAY4-F1
#
_entry.id   AF-A0A227JAY4-F1
#
_cell.length_a   1.000
_cell.length_b   1.000
_cell.length_c   1.000
_cell.angle_alpha   90.00
_cell.angle_beta   90.00
_cell.angle_gamma   90.00
#
_symmetry.space_group_name_H-M   'P 1'
#
loop_
_entity.id
_entity.type
_entity.pdbx_description
1 polymer ?
#
loop_
_entity_poly.entity_id
_entity_poly.type
_entity_poly.pdbx_seq_one_letter_code
_entity_poly.pdbx_strand_id
1 'polypeptide(L)'
;ERVAINVDDFRIPDNGGNQPIDEPIIEQGPDAYFSSLPIKRIAQTLHESGIPCQVSNSAGTFVCNHLFYGVQHYLRDKSIRHGFVHIPLLPEQATDGNHPSMSLDMIVAGLKLVAQVVIDHESDVVVSGGQIC
;
A
#
# COMPACT_ATOMS: atom_id res chain seq x y z
N GLU A 1 -1.60 0.17 2.59
CA GLU A 1 -1.89 -1.28 2.50
C GLU A 1 -1.71 -1.95 3.85
N ARG A 2 -2.65 -2.81 4.23
CA ARG A 2 -2.58 -3.58 5.49
C ARG A 2 -1.71 -4.83 5.33
N VAL A 3 -1.79 -5.50 4.19
CA VAL A 3 -1.23 -6.84 4.00
C VAL A 3 -0.64 -6.99 2.60
N ALA A 4 0.53 -7.62 2.52
CA ALA A 4 1.13 -8.12 1.29
C ALA A 4 0.93 -9.63 1.23
N ILE A 5 0.55 -10.20 0.10
CA ILE A 5 0.29 -11.63 -0.06
C ILE A 5 1.31 -12.28 -1.00
N ASN A 6 1.66 -13.54 -0.78
CA ASN A 6 2.70 -14.27 -1.51
C ASN A 6 2.20 -14.81 -2.86
N VAL A 7 1.72 -13.95 -3.74
CA VAL A 7 1.28 -14.35 -5.09
C VAL A 7 1.53 -13.25 -6.11
N ASP A 8 2.10 -13.67 -7.24
CA ASP A 8 2.13 -12.94 -8.49
C ASP A 8 1.10 -13.57 -9.45
N ASP A 9 0.08 -12.78 -9.79
CA ASP A 9 -0.95 -13.13 -10.78
C ASP A 9 -1.21 -11.90 -11.67
N PHE A 10 -0.48 -11.86 -12.79
CA PHE A 10 -0.34 -10.67 -13.62
C PHE A 10 -1.35 -10.69 -14.77
N ARG A 11 -2.42 -9.88 -14.64
CA ARG A 11 -3.42 -9.68 -15.71
C ARG A 11 -2.83 -9.16 -17.04
N ILE A 12 -1.74 -8.41 -16.95
CA ILE A 12 -1.00 -7.85 -18.09
C ILE A 12 0.50 -8.10 -17.88
N PRO A 13 1.32 -8.14 -18.94
CA PRO A 13 2.77 -8.20 -18.77
C PRO A 13 3.31 -6.96 -18.04
N ASP A 14 4.37 -7.15 -17.27
CA ASP A 14 5.19 -6.04 -16.78
C ASP A 14 6.01 -5.40 -17.94
N ASN A 15 6.80 -4.37 -17.62
CA ASN A 15 7.64 -3.70 -18.62
C ASN A 15 8.78 -4.59 -19.17
N GLY A 16 9.10 -5.70 -18.50
CA GLY A 16 10.06 -6.71 -18.95
C GLY A 16 9.42 -7.83 -19.78
N GLY A 17 8.09 -7.84 -19.92
CA GLY A 17 7.33 -8.87 -20.61
C GLY A 17 6.99 -10.09 -19.74
N ASN A 18 7.25 -10.06 -18.44
CA ASN A 18 6.90 -11.14 -17.53
C ASN A 18 5.41 -11.10 -17.21
N GLN A 19 4.76 -12.27 -17.20
CA GLN A 19 3.35 -12.41 -16.86
C GLN A 19 3.11 -13.71 -16.06
N PRO A 20 3.65 -13.83 -14.83
CA PRO A 20 3.40 -14.97 -13.94
C PRO A 20 1.90 -15.12 -13.63
N ILE A 21 1.47 -16.36 -13.42
CA ILE A 21 0.10 -16.73 -13.11
C ILE A 21 0.11 -17.70 -11.93
N ASP A 22 -0.48 -17.27 -10.80
CA ASP A 22 -0.56 -18.04 -9.56
C ASP A 22 0.81 -18.53 -9.03
N GLU A 23 1.86 -17.74 -9.24
CA GLU A 23 3.21 -18.07 -8.79
C GLU A 23 3.52 -17.42 -7.43
N PRO A 24 4.21 -18.10 -6.51
CA PRO A 24 4.66 -17.48 -5.27
C PRO A 24 5.75 -16.45 -5.55
N ILE A 25 5.70 -15.30 -4.87
CA ILE A 25 6.76 -14.28 -4.93
C ILE A 25 8.05 -14.84 -4.31
N ILE A 26 7.93 -15.54 -3.18
CA ILE A 26 9.02 -16.29 -2.54
C ILE A 26 8.50 -17.71 -2.24
N GLU A 27 9.08 -18.72 -2.89
CA GLU A 27 8.62 -20.13 -2.84
C GLU A 27 8.46 -20.70 -1.42
N GLN A 28 9.33 -20.32 -0.49
CA GLN A 28 9.30 -20.77 0.92
C GLN A 28 8.93 -19.62 1.89
N GLY A 29 8.36 -18.54 1.37
CA GLY A 29 7.86 -17.43 2.17
C GLY A 29 6.49 -17.75 2.80
N PRO A 30 6.12 -17.09 3.91
CA PRO A 30 4.78 -17.22 4.49
C PRO A 30 3.71 -16.66 3.54
N ASP A 31 2.46 -17.07 3.70
CA ASP A 31 1.35 -16.65 2.83
C ASP A 31 1.17 -15.13 2.74
N ALA A 32 1.46 -14.41 3.83
CA ALA A 32 1.30 -12.97 3.89
C ALA A 32 2.19 -12.30 4.94
N TYR A 33 2.41 -11.00 4.75
CA TYR A 33 3.02 -10.11 5.73
C TYR A 33 2.12 -8.90 6.00
N PHE A 34 1.92 -8.56 7.27
CA PHE A 34 1.25 -7.31 7.65
C PHE A 34 2.21 -6.13 7.63
N SER A 35 1.75 -4.99 7.11
CA SER A 35 2.47 -3.71 7.18
C SER A 35 2.90 -3.43 8.62
N SER A 36 4.13 -2.96 8.80
CA SER A 36 4.63 -2.55 10.10
C SER A 36 4.43 -1.05 10.36
N LEU A 37 3.79 -0.32 9.44
CA LEU A 37 3.48 1.09 9.60
C LEU A 37 2.26 1.28 10.50
N PRO A 38 2.13 2.41 11.22
CA PRO A 38 0.93 2.75 11.99
C PRO A 38 -0.20 3.21 11.05
N ILE A 39 -0.73 2.28 10.24
CA ILE A 39 -1.63 2.57 9.10
C ILE A 39 -2.93 3.24 9.50
N LYS A 40 -3.49 2.94 10.68
CA LYS A 40 -4.74 3.58 11.13
C LYS A 40 -4.47 4.99 11.63
N ARG A 41 -3.34 5.22 12.29
CA ARG A 41 -2.90 6.55 12.70
C ARG A 41 -2.63 7.42 11.48
N ILE A 42 -1.94 6.89 10.47
CA ILE A 42 -1.75 7.56 9.19
C ILE A 42 -3.10 7.98 8.60
N ALA A 43 -4.05 7.04 8.53
CA ALA A 43 -5.37 7.33 7.98
C ALA A 43 -6.13 8.39 8.80
N GLN A 44 -6.07 8.32 10.12
CA GLN A 44 -6.66 9.31 11.01
C GLN A 44 -6.06 10.71 10.77
N THR A 45 -4.74 10.85 10.76
CA THR A 45 -4.06 12.15 10.57
C THR A 45 -4.34 12.75 9.20
N LEU A 46 -4.38 11.94 8.14
CA LEU A 46 -4.75 12.41 6.81
C LEU A 46 -6.19 12.93 6.78
N HIS A 47 -7.14 12.21 7.38
CA HIS A 47 -8.52 12.67 7.49
C HIS A 47 -8.67 13.97 8.29
N GLU A 48 -7.99 14.09 9.42
CA GLU A 48 -7.97 15.32 10.23
C GLU A 48 -7.36 16.51 9.46
N SER A 49 -6.48 16.23 8.49
CA SER A 49 -5.88 17.22 7.60
C SER A 49 -6.70 17.47 6.32
N GLY A 50 -7.90 16.89 6.21
CA GLY A 50 -8.78 17.05 5.05
C GLY A 50 -8.34 16.29 3.78
N ILE A 51 -7.45 15.29 3.91
CA ILE A 51 -6.98 14.47 2.80
C ILE A 51 -7.72 13.12 2.82
N PRO A 52 -8.53 12.80 1.79
CA PRO A 52 -9.26 11.53 1.72
C PRO A 52 -8.31 10.34 1.66
N CYS A 53 -8.52 9.33 2.49
CA CYS A 53 -7.74 8.10 2.45
C CYS A 53 -8.52 6.92 3.03
N GLN A 54 -7.99 5.70 2.87
CA GLN A 54 -8.53 4.52 3.55
C GLN A 54 -7.45 3.48 3.76
N VAL A 55 -7.64 2.62 4.77
CA VAL A 55 -6.83 1.41 4.91
C VAL A 55 -7.33 0.38 3.92
N SER A 56 -6.50 0.05 2.92
CA SER A 56 -6.76 -1.05 1.99
C SER A 56 -6.32 -2.40 2.57
N ASN A 57 -7.11 -3.44 2.30
CA ASN A 57 -6.86 -4.83 2.70
C ASN A 57 -6.33 -5.70 1.55
N SER A 58 -6.06 -5.13 0.37
CA SER A 58 -5.42 -5.81 -0.75
C SER A 58 -4.58 -4.83 -1.56
N ALA A 59 -3.31 -5.18 -1.79
CA ALA A 59 -2.42 -4.45 -2.69
C ALA A 59 -2.54 -4.92 -4.16
N GLY A 60 -3.52 -5.78 -4.45
CA GLY A 60 -3.61 -6.52 -5.72
C GLY A 60 -2.63 -7.68 -5.79
N THR A 61 -2.41 -8.19 -7.00
CA THR A 61 -1.53 -9.34 -7.31
C THR A 61 -0.52 -9.02 -8.41
N PHE A 62 -0.38 -7.73 -8.75
CA PHE A 62 0.58 -7.24 -9.73
C PHE A 62 1.87 -6.75 -9.04
N VAL A 63 2.74 -6.08 -9.80
CA VAL A 63 4.08 -5.67 -9.32
C VAL A 63 4.08 -4.80 -8.05
N CYS A 64 2.97 -4.11 -7.74
CA CYS A 64 2.82 -3.39 -6.47
C CYS A 64 2.86 -4.34 -5.26
N ASN A 65 2.07 -5.42 -5.31
CA ASN A 65 2.08 -6.44 -4.26
C ASN A 65 3.39 -7.22 -4.26
N HIS A 66 3.94 -7.55 -5.43
CA HIS A 66 5.27 -8.15 -5.56
C HIS A 66 6.32 -7.40 -4.75
N LEU A 67 6.44 -6.08 -5.00
CA LEU A 67 7.39 -5.22 -4.31
C LEU A 67 7.09 -5.12 -2.82
N PHE A 68 5.81 -4.95 -2.45
CA PHE A 68 5.42 -4.85 -1.05
C PHE A 68 5.80 -6.13 -0.28
N TYR A 69 5.44 -7.30 -0.80
CA TYR A 69 5.78 -8.58 -0.19
C TYR A 69 7.31 -8.80 -0.13
N GLY A 70 8.03 -8.52 -1.23
CA GLY A 70 9.48 -8.67 -1.28
C GLY A 70 10.21 -7.80 -0.24
N VAL A 71 9.80 -6.54 -0.08
CA VAL A 71 10.36 -5.65 0.96
C VAL A 71 10.04 -6.17 2.36
N GLN A 72 8.81 -6.64 2.59
CA GLN A 72 8.40 -7.20 3.87
C GLN A 72 9.21 -8.45 4.22
N HIS A 73 9.39 -9.35 3.25
CA HIS A 73 10.20 -10.54 3.41
C HIS A 73 11.67 -10.19 3.68
N TYR A 74 12.25 -9.23 2.95
CA TYR A 74 13.64 -8.83 3.10
C TYR A 74 13.94 -8.18 4.46
N LEU A 75 13.00 -7.39 5.00
CA LEU A 75 13.17 -6.65 6.26
C LEU A 75 12.59 -7.35 7.49
N ARG A 76 12.02 -8.56 7.35
CA ARG A 76 11.32 -9.28 8.44
C ARG A 76 12.12 -9.44 9.74
N ASP A 77 13.44 -9.57 9.64
CA ASP A 77 14.35 -9.77 10.78
C ASP A 77 15.08 -8.47 11.18
N LYS A 78 14.63 -7.32 10.67
CA LYS A 78 15.22 -6.00 10.90
C LYS A 78 14.28 -5.13 11.72
N SER A 79 14.84 -4.32 12.60
CA SER A 79 14.12 -3.29 13.35
C SER A 79 13.86 -2.03 12.50
N ILE A 80 13.40 -2.22 11.25
CA ILE A 80 13.09 -1.14 10.31
C ILE A 80 11.60 -1.21 10.02
N ARG A 81 10.88 -0.09 10.19
CA ARG A 81 9.45 -0.03 9.84
C ARG A 81 9.26 0.20 8.35
N HIS A 82 8.36 -0.56 7.75
CA HIS A 82 8.13 -0.62 6.31
C HIS A 82 6.68 -1.00 6.01
N GLY A 83 6.24 -0.61 4.81
CA GLY A 83 4.87 -0.79 4.34
C GLY A 83 4.69 -0.24 2.92
N PHE A 84 3.45 -0.19 2.46
CA PHE A 84 3.10 0.28 1.11
C PHE A 84 1.91 1.23 1.11
N VAL A 85 1.95 2.22 0.23
CA VAL A 85 0.89 3.23 0.04
C VAL A 85 0.57 3.30 -1.45
N HIS A 86 -0.67 2.94 -1.82
CA HIS A 86 -1.19 3.28 -3.14
C HIS A 86 -1.64 4.73 -3.17
N ILE A 87 -1.47 5.36 -4.33
CA ILE A 87 -2.00 6.68 -4.65
C ILE A 87 -3.00 6.54 -5.81
N PRO A 88 -4.04 7.39 -5.88
CA PRO A 88 -4.97 7.40 -7.00
C PRO A 88 -4.29 8.00 -8.24
N LEU A 89 -5.03 7.97 -9.36
CA LEU A 89 -4.62 8.62 -10.59
C LEU A 89 -4.50 10.14 -10.42
N LEU A 90 -3.69 10.76 -11.27
CA LEU A 90 -3.72 12.22 -11.48
C LEU A 90 -4.96 12.61 -12.31
N PRO A 91 -5.47 13.85 -12.19
CA PRO A 91 -6.62 14.31 -12.97
C PRO A 91 -6.44 14.13 -14.49
N GLU A 92 -5.24 14.37 -15.01
CA GLU A 92 -4.88 14.19 -16.41
C GLU A 92 -4.84 12.72 -16.87
N GLN A 93 -4.81 11.76 -15.93
CA GLN A 93 -4.85 10.32 -16.21
C GLN A 93 -6.29 9.77 -16.12
N ALA A 94 -7.15 10.39 -15.30
CA ALA A 94 -8.55 10.01 -15.11
C ALA A 94 -9.48 10.71 -16.11
N THR A 95 -9.16 10.63 -17.40
CA THR A 95 -9.90 11.34 -18.47
C THR A 95 -11.27 10.73 -18.78
N ASP A 96 -11.48 9.47 -18.40
CA ASP A 96 -12.74 8.76 -18.62
C ASP A 96 -13.84 9.08 -17.59
N GLY A 97 -13.48 9.81 -16.51
CA GLY A 97 -14.39 10.17 -15.41
C GLY A 97 -14.85 9.00 -14.54
N ASN A 98 -14.42 7.77 -14.83
CA ASN A 98 -14.85 6.57 -14.11
C ASN A 98 -13.90 6.22 -12.96
N HIS A 99 -12.67 6.74 -13.00
CA HIS A 99 -11.66 6.48 -11.99
C HIS A 99 -11.49 7.69 -11.06
N PRO A 100 -11.40 7.47 -9.74
CA PRO A 100 -11.09 8.55 -8.81
C PRO A 100 -9.68 9.08 -9.08
N SER A 101 -9.52 10.39 -8.92
CA SER A 101 -8.24 11.07 -9.06
C SER A 101 -7.99 12.05 -7.92
N MET A 102 -6.73 12.45 -7.75
CA MET A 102 -6.30 13.41 -6.74
C MET A 102 -5.21 14.30 -7.34
N SER A 103 -5.23 15.60 -7.03
CA SER A 103 -4.18 16.51 -7.51
C SER A 103 -2.80 16.12 -6.98
N LEU A 104 -1.77 16.36 -7.79
CA LEU A 104 -0.38 16.09 -7.41
C LEU A 104 -0.01 16.77 -6.08
N ASP A 105 -0.42 18.03 -5.89
CA ASP A 105 -0.14 18.79 -4.67
C ASP A 105 -0.74 18.11 -3.42
N MET A 106 -1.95 17.57 -3.53
CA MET A 106 -2.60 16.86 -2.42
C MET A 106 -1.93 15.51 -2.15
N ILE A 107 -1.54 14.77 -3.20
CA ILE A 107 -0.78 13.52 -3.07
C ILE A 107 0.54 13.79 -2.35
N VAL A 108 1.28 14.82 -2.75
CA VAL A 108 2.56 15.20 -2.14
C VAL A 108 2.37 15.63 -0.67
N ALA A 109 1.36 16.44 -0.38
CA ALA A 109 1.03 16.82 0.99
C ALA A 109 0.69 15.60 1.85
N GLY A 110 -0.09 14.67 1.31
CA GLY A 110 -0.44 13.41 1.97
C GLY A 110 0.77 12.56 2.27
N LEU A 111 1.65 12.31 1.29
CA LEU A 111 2.86 11.50 1.49
C LEU A 111 3.83 12.12 2.49
N LYS A 112 3.95 13.44 2.53
CA LYS A 112 4.73 14.14 3.56
C LYS A 112 4.17 13.88 4.96
N LEU A 113 2.84 13.97 5.13
CA LEU A 113 2.19 13.65 6.40
C LEU A 113 2.33 12.18 6.77
N VAL A 114 2.22 11.25 5.81
CA VAL A 114 2.49 9.82 6.06
C VAL A 114 3.90 9.63 6.63
N ALA A 115 4.92 10.20 5.99
CA ALA A 115 6.30 10.10 6.46
C ALA A 115 6.47 10.69 7.87
N GLN A 116 5.86 11.85 8.12
CA GLN A 116 5.92 12.50 9.43
C GLN A 116 5.25 11.66 10.52
N VAL A 117 4.06 11.11 10.28
CA VAL A 117 3.36 10.24 11.23
C VAL A 117 4.18 8.98 11.54
N VAL A 118 4.83 8.40 10.53
CA VAL A 118 5.71 7.25 10.75
C VAL A 118 6.88 7.66 11.66
N ILE A 119 7.50 8.81 11.45
CA ILE A 119 8.60 9.29 12.31
C ILE A 119 8.13 9.53 13.75
N ASP A 120 7.00 10.22 13.92
CA ASP A 120 6.55 10.72 15.23
C ASP A 120 5.90 9.63 16.10
N HIS A 121 5.46 8.53 15.51
CA HIS A 121 4.69 7.50 16.22
C HIS A 121 5.20 6.10 15.94
N GLU A 122 5.69 5.43 16.97
CA GLU A 122 6.13 4.03 16.89
C GLU A 122 4.96 3.03 16.84
N SER A 123 3.83 3.37 17.46
CA SER A 123 2.67 2.48 17.57
C SER A 123 1.42 3.02 16.87
N ASP A 124 0.62 2.09 16.35
CA ASP A 124 -0.67 2.41 15.74
C ASP A 124 -1.74 2.76 16.79
N VAL A 125 -2.84 3.36 16.35
CA VAL A 125 -4.04 3.62 17.17
C VAL A 125 -5.01 2.44 17.12
N VAL A 126 -5.74 2.19 18.21
CA VAL A 126 -6.74 1.13 18.29
C VAL A 126 -8.13 1.68 17.93
N VAL A 127 -8.41 1.72 16.64
CA VAL A 127 -9.73 2.12 16.09
C VAL A 127 -10.20 1.12 15.04
N SER A 128 -11.49 1.11 14.69
CA SER A 128 -11.98 0.26 13.60
C SER A 128 -11.45 0.76 12.25
N GLY A 129 -11.07 -0.18 11.38
CA GLY A 129 -10.67 0.08 10.00
C GLY A 129 -10.96 -1.13 9.10
N GLY A 130 -11.96 -1.93 9.48
CA GLY A 130 -12.45 -3.05 8.69
C GLY A 130 -13.39 -2.57 7.60
N GLN A 131 -13.62 -3.41 6.60
CA GLN A 131 -14.56 -3.17 5.50
C GLN A 131 -15.50 -4.38 5.37
N ILE A 132 -16.72 -4.14 4.91
CA ILE A 132 -17.67 -5.19 4.51
C ILE A 132 -17.53 -5.36 3.00
N CYS A 133 -17.47 -6.62 2.55
CA CYS A 133 -17.39 -7.01 1.14
C CYS A 133 -18.71 -6.76 0.39
#